data_AF-A0A1X0QEN2-F1
#
_entry.id   AF-A0A1X0QEN2-F1
#
_cell.length_a   1.000
_cell.length_b   1.000
_cell.length_c   1.000
_cell.angle_alpha   90.00
_cell.angle_beta   90.00
_cell.angle_gamma   90.00
#
_symmetry.space_group_name_H-M   'P 1'
#
loop_
_entity.id
_entity.type
_entity.pdbx_description
1 polymer ?
#
loop_
_entity_poly.entity_id
_entity_poly.type
_entity_poly.pdbx_seq_one_letter_code
_entity_poly.pdbx_strand_id
1 'polypeptide(L)'
;MFMRFDDEIVSEVKCDKLFFSETDDRIVEFYKNGSQKIVIKKDNQIIKTKTFSSVIDIHVAFNTNQCICVFKNKNSSTFISIFEDDLITNKLIDINVNEVYATDNRLVIVDSLFKLHVFVIKTNSIEFKEIINKNNEVKLSLNRDVIVLFDYMESNIEFYDNEVCRSKFTFKNCSDMKWSCNKLYLAVYSYETAGNNLQIFNLNGKLIFKKNFDNLRSFEWRNYKVIDSVTRDLIIKNNSESISKLIEDDKEILVDKSELIKQWRDYLLTIKQ
;
A
#
# COMPACT_ATOMS: atom_id res chain seq x y z
N MET A 1 -13.80 -48.36 45.21
CA MET A 1 -13.36 -46.97 45.42
C MET A 1 -12.66 -46.55 44.15
N PHE A 2 -13.40 -45.95 43.22
CA PHE A 2 -12.83 -45.50 41.93
C PHE A 2 -12.44 -44.04 42.09
N MET A 3 -11.15 -43.75 42.02
CA MET A 3 -10.65 -42.40 41.84
C MET A 3 -11.15 -41.91 40.47
N ARG A 4 -11.97 -40.86 40.48
CA ARG A 4 -12.22 -40.04 39.30
C ARG A 4 -11.03 -39.10 39.17
N PHE A 5 -10.32 -39.20 38.06
CA PHE A 5 -9.50 -38.09 37.58
C PHE A 5 -10.47 -37.09 36.96
N ASP A 6 -10.52 -35.90 37.53
CA ASP A 6 -11.14 -34.76 36.88
C ASP A 6 -10.27 -34.42 35.66
N ASP A 7 -10.69 -34.90 34.49
CA ASP A 7 -10.23 -34.39 33.21
C ASP A 7 -10.74 -32.95 33.11
N GLU A 8 -10.00 -32.00 33.67
CA GLU A 8 -10.08 -30.60 33.27
C GLU A 8 -9.74 -30.56 31.78
N ILE A 9 -10.78 -30.48 30.95
CA ILE A 9 -10.68 -30.08 29.56
C ILE A 9 -10.05 -28.68 29.59
N VAL A 10 -8.73 -28.63 29.38
CA VAL A 10 -8.02 -27.40 29.05
C VAL A 10 -8.61 -26.95 27.73
N SER A 11 -9.62 -26.08 27.81
CA SER A 11 -10.22 -25.50 26.61
C SER A 11 -9.12 -24.76 25.88
N GLU A 12 -8.70 -25.29 24.73
CA GLU A 12 -7.76 -24.59 23.85
C GLU A 12 -8.27 -23.17 23.64
N VAL A 13 -7.48 -22.19 24.05
CA VAL A 13 -7.80 -20.78 23.83
C VAL A 13 -7.69 -20.54 22.33
N LYS A 14 -8.83 -20.67 21.64
CA LYS A 14 -8.91 -20.52 20.19
C LYS A 14 -8.66 -19.06 19.80
N CYS A 15 -7.81 -18.84 18.81
CA CYS A 15 -7.60 -17.52 18.20
C CYS A 15 -8.87 -17.09 17.45
N ASP A 16 -9.31 -15.84 17.64
CA ASP A 16 -10.54 -15.32 17.04
C ASP A 16 -10.30 -14.68 15.66
N LYS A 17 -9.20 -13.92 15.49
CA LYS A 17 -8.80 -13.35 14.21
C LYS A 17 -7.30 -13.48 14.00
N LEU A 18 -6.91 -13.78 12.75
CA LEU A 18 -5.53 -13.89 12.30
C LEU A 18 -5.29 -12.88 11.18
N PHE A 19 -4.18 -12.15 11.25
CA PHE A 19 -3.75 -11.20 10.23
C PHE A 19 -2.32 -11.52 9.81
N PHE A 20 -2.06 -11.46 8.50
CA PHE A 20 -0.76 -11.78 7.90
C PHE A 20 -0.15 -10.54 7.27
N SER A 21 1.15 -10.36 7.47
CA SER A 21 1.92 -9.38 6.73
C SER A 21 2.12 -9.86 5.29
N GLU A 22 1.96 -8.96 4.32
CA GLU A 22 2.24 -9.28 2.91
C GLU A 22 3.73 -9.18 2.58
N THR A 23 4.55 -8.60 3.47
CA THR A 23 5.95 -8.27 3.19
C THR A 23 6.96 -9.12 3.95
N ASP A 24 6.52 -9.80 5.03
CA ASP A 24 7.37 -10.66 5.86
C ASP A 24 6.53 -11.68 6.65
N ASP A 25 7.21 -12.51 7.44
CA ASP A 25 6.61 -13.62 8.20
C ASP A 25 5.93 -13.18 9.51
N ARG A 26 5.52 -11.90 9.62
CA ARG A 26 4.78 -11.42 10.79
C ARG A 26 3.32 -11.84 10.74
N ILE A 27 2.81 -12.22 11.90
CA ILE A 27 1.43 -12.63 12.12
C ILE A 27 0.90 -11.91 13.36
N VAL A 28 -0.35 -11.45 13.29
CA VAL A 28 -1.09 -10.94 14.45
C VAL A 28 -2.24 -11.88 14.77
N GLU A 29 -2.24 -12.36 16.00
CA GLU A 29 -3.31 -13.16 16.58
C GLU A 29 -4.10 -12.30 17.57
N PHE A 30 -5.41 -12.25 17.38
CA PHE A 30 -6.33 -11.62 18.32
C PHE A 30 -7.17 -12.68 19.02
N TYR A 31 -7.15 -12.65 20.35
CA TYR A 31 -7.94 -13.49 21.22
C TYR A 31 -8.99 -12.64 21.93
N LYS A 32 -10.27 -13.00 21.79
CA LYS A 32 -11.45 -12.27 22.27
C LYS A 32 -12.04 -12.91 23.53
N ASN A 33 -11.82 -14.20 23.76
CA ASN A 33 -12.34 -14.94 24.91
C ASN A 33 -11.39 -14.83 26.12
N GLY A 34 -11.95 -14.49 27.29
CA GLY A 34 -11.16 -14.28 28.52
C GLY A 34 -10.42 -12.93 28.53
N SER A 35 -9.12 -12.96 28.82
CA SER A 35 -8.26 -11.77 28.73
C SER A 35 -7.98 -11.46 27.26
N GLN A 36 -8.64 -10.43 26.72
CA GLN A 36 -8.48 -10.10 25.31
C GLN A 36 -7.05 -9.64 25.06
N LYS A 37 -6.36 -10.26 24.11
CA LYS A 37 -4.95 -9.97 23.85
C LYS A 37 -4.65 -9.98 22.36
N ILE A 38 -3.74 -9.10 21.98
CA ILE A 38 -3.08 -9.08 20.68
C ILE A 38 -1.70 -9.71 20.89
N VAL A 39 -1.39 -10.74 20.11
CA VAL A 39 -0.10 -11.42 20.09
C VAL A 39 0.52 -11.21 18.71
N ILE A 40 1.73 -10.66 18.68
CA ILE A 40 2.49 -10.46 17.46
C ILE A 40 3.58 -11.52 17.41
N LYS A 41 3.63 -12.26 16.31
CA LYS A 41 4.63 -13.28 16.03
C LYS A 41 5.46 -12.90 14.80
N LYS A 42 6.72 -13.32 14.78
CA LYS A 42 7.60 -13.34 13.61
C LYS A 42 8.37 -14.65 13.62
N ASP A 43 8.46 -15.33 12.49
CA ASP A 43 9.11 -16.66 12.40
C ASP A 43 8.55 -17.66 13.43
N ASN A 44 7.22 -17.61 13.65
CA ASN A 44 6.48 -18.37 14.67
C ASN A 44 6.87 -18.10 16.14
N GLN A 45 7.76 -17.14 16.41
CA GLN A 45 8.13 -16.72 17.77
C GLN A 45 7.29 -15.52 18.20
N ILE A 46 6.82 -15.52 19.45
CA ILE A 46 6.12 -14.36 20.02
C ILE A 46 7.13 -13.25 20.25
N ILE A 47 6.98 -12.14 19.52
CA ILE A 47 7.81 -10.95 19.69
C ILE A 47 7.14 -9.92 20.61
N LYS A 48 5.80 -9.89 20.65
CA LYS A 48 5.07 -8.94 21.51
C LYS A 48 3.70 -9.47 21.91
N THR A 49 3.24 -9.09 23.10
CA THR A 49 1.89 -9.37 23.57
C THR A 49 1.35 -8.17 24.33
N LYS A 50 0.10 -7.80 24.07
CA LYS A 50 -0.59 -6.79 24.86
C LYS A 50 -2.04 -7.16 25.09
N THR A 51 -2.46 -7.05 26.35
CA THR A 51 -3.84 -7.23 26.76
C THR A 51 -4.62 -5.93 26.59
N PHE A 52 -5.84 -6.04 26.10
CA PHE A 52 -6.79 -4.95 25.96
C PHE A 52 -8.09 -5.33 26.67
N SER A 53 -8.90 -4.33 27.01
CA SER A 53 -10.22 -4.56 27.58
C SER A 53 -11.30 -4.21 26.57
N SER A 54 -12.30 -5.08 26.46
CA SER A 54 -13.56 -4.82 25.76
C SER A 54 -13.42 -4.44 24.28
N VAL A 55 -12.43 -4.94 23.56
CA VAL A 55 -12.30 -4.86 22.10
C VAL A 55 -13.46 -5.60 21.42
N ILE A 56 -14.18 -4.89 20.55
CA ILE A 56 -15.29 -5.44 19.76
C ILE A 56 -14.88 -5.74 18.32
N ASP A 57 -13.98 -4.93 17.78
CA ASP A 57 -13.46 -5.08 16.42
C ASP A 57 -12.01 -4.59 16.32
N ILE A 58 -11.27 -5.12 15.35
CA ILE A 58 -9.85 -4.87 15.13
C ILE A 58 -9.50 -5.01 13.64
N HIS A 59 -8.72 -4.05 13.18
CA HIS A 59 -8.04 -4.03 11.88
C HIS A 59 -6.54 -3.94 12.13
N VAL A 60 -5.76 -4.54 11.24
CA VAL A 60 -4.29 -4.59 11.35
C VAL A 60 -3.69 -4.17 10.04
N ALA A 61 -2.69 -3.30 10.10
CA ALA A 61 -1.82 -2.97 8.99
C ALA A 61 -0.35 -3.20 9.38
N PHE A 62 0.46 -3.56 8.39
CA PHE A 62 1.88 -3.82 8.55
C PHE A 62 2.68 -2.81 7.72
N ASN A 63 3.81 -2.37 8.26
CA ASN A 63 4.87 -1.71 7.50
C ASN A 63 6.21 -2.38 7.86
N THR A 64 7.34 -1.94 7.31
CA THR A 64 8.64 -2.64 7.45
C THR A 64 9.02 -2.90 8.91
N ASN A 65 8.75 -1.93 9.80
CA ASN A 65 9.26 -1.95 11.17
C ASN A 65 8.14 -2.09 12.22
N GLN A 66 6.88 -1.92 11.84
CA GLN A 66 5.78 -1.71 12.77
C GLN A 66 4.59 -2.58 12.42
N CYS A 67 3.86 -2.95 13.48
CA CYS A 67 2.52 -3.50 13.38
C CYS A 67 1.56 -2.47 13.96
N ILE A 68 0.52 -2.11 13.21
CA ILE A 68 -0.45 -1.09 13.59
C ILE A 68 -1.81 -1.77 13.76
N CYS A 69 -2.30 -1.77 14.99
CA CYS A 69 -3.63 -2.28 15.32
C CYS A 69 -4.57 -1.10 15.53
N VAL A 70 -5.67 -1.05 14.77
CA VAL A 70 -6.75 -0.10 14.99
C VAL A 70 -7.96 -0.86 15.47
N PHE A 71 -8.43 -0.57 16.67
CA PHE A 71 -9.49 -1.34 17.30
C PHE A 71 -10.52 -0.46 17.99
N LYS A 72 -11.76 -0.94 17.99
CA LYS A 72 -12.90 -0.30 18.66
C LYS A 72 -13.20 -1.05 19.94
N ASN A 73 -13.46 -0.33 21.03
CA ASN A 73 -13.90 -0.92 22.29
C ASN A 73 -15.44 -0.84 22.47
N LYS A 74 -15.97 -1.53 23.48
CA LYS A 74 -17.41 -1.53 23.82
C LYS A 74 -17.95 -0.15 24.21
N ASN A 75 -17.09 0.78 24.63
CA ASN A 75 -17.47 2.15 24.93
C ASN A 75 -17.50 3.03 23.67
N SER A 76 -17.43 2.42 22.49
CA SER A 76 -17.39 3.08 21.18
C SER A 76 -16.16 3.96 20.93
N SER A 77 -15.13 3.86 21.77
CA SER A 77 -13.85 4.52 21.56
C SER A 77 -12.98 3.71 20.59
N THR A 78 -12.39 4.37 19.60
CA THR A 78 -11.46 3.75 18.66
C THR A 78 -10.02 4.13 19.03
N PHE A 79 -9.11 3.16 19.03
CA PHE A 79 -7.70 3.37 19.34
C PHE A 79 -6.81 2.92 18.20
N ILE A 80 -5.72 3.65 17.99
CA ILE A 80 -4.58 3.23 17.19
C ILE A 80 -3.49 2.80 18.18
N SER A 81 -3.00 1.56 18.06
CA SER A 81 -1.83 1.06 18.77
C SER A 81 -0.75 0.68 17.77
N ILE A 82 0.39 1.37 17.84
CA ILE A 82 1.58 1.10 17.02
C ILE A 82 2.57 0.30 17.87
N PHE A 83 2.96 -0.86 17.38
CA PHE A 83 3.96 -1.73 17.99
C PHE A 83 5.25 -1.62 17.17
N GLU A 84 6.28 -1.03 17.75
CA GLU A 84 7.60 -0.81 17.14
C GLU A 84 8.66 -1.22 18.18
N ASP A 85 9.48 -2.24 17.87
CA ASP A 85 10.47 -2.81 18.78
C ASP A 85 9.93 -3.00 20.21
N ASP A 86 10.50 -2.32 21.21
CA ASP A 86 10.06 -2.34 22.62
C ASP A 86 8.95 -1.34 22.93
N LEU A 87 8.65 -0.41 22.03
CA LEU A 87 7.74 0.69 22.23
C LEU A 87 6.30 0.35 21.78
N ILE A 88 5.32 0.92 22.49
CA ILE A 88 3.90 0.83 22.12
C ILE A 88 3.25 2.21 22.26
N THR A 89 3.05 2.88 21.13
CA THR A 89 2.34 4.17 21.09
C THR A 89 0.85 3.92 20.94
N ASN A 90 0.03 4.63 21.73
CA ASN A 90 -1.43 4.52 21.68
C ASN A 90 -2.04 5.90 21.45
N LYS A 91 -3.04 5.99 20.57
CA LYS A 91 -3.79 7.22 20.32
C LYS A 91 -5.29 6.93 20.26
N LEU A 92 -6.07 7.71 20.98
CA LEU A 92 -7.53 7.71 20.87
C LEU A 92 -7.93 8.49 19.61
N ILE A 93 -8.87 7.94 18.84
CA ILE A 93 -9.45 8.55 17.64
C ILE A 93 -10.98 8.38 17.66
N ASP A 94 -11.67 9.30 17.02
CA ASP A 94 -13.12 9.25 16.84
C ASP A 94 -13.45 8.96 15.37
N ILE A 95 -13.15 7.73 14.94
CA ILE A 95 -13.33 7.26 13.56
C ILE A 95 -13.97 5.88 13.59
N ASN A 96 -15.00 5.68 12.77
CA ASN A 96 -15.60 4.37 12.54
C ASN A 96 -14.87 3.67 11.38
N VAL A 97 -13.96 2.78 11.73
CA VAL A 97 -12.97 2.19 10.83
C VAL A 97 -13.62 1.13 9.93
N ASN A 98 -13.31 1.19 8.64
CA ASN A 98 -13.61 0.15 7.67
C ASN A 98 -12.34 -0.58 7.23
N GLU A 99 -11.30 0.16 6.85
CA GLU A 99 -10.02 -0.39 6.39
C GLU A 99 -8.84 0.45 6.90
N VAL A 100 -7.66 -0.18 6.93
CA VAL A 100 -6.42 0.44 7.41
C VAL A 100 -5.28 0.05 6.49
N TYR A 101 -4.51 1.05 6.07
CA TYR A 101 -3.33 0.90 5.23
C TYR A 101 -2.16 1.64 5.87
N ALA A 102 -0.95 1.09 5.79
CA ALA A 102 0.22 1.69 6.41
C ALA A 102 1.46 1.67 5.49
N THR A 103 2.30 2.68 5.67
CA THR A 103 3.71 2.69 5.28
C THR A 103 4.54 3.03 6.50
N ASP A 104 5.86 3.06 6.37
CA ASP A 104 6.76 3.37 7.51
C ASP A 104 6.47 4.75 8.11
N ASN A 105 5.96 5.70 7.32
CA ASN A 105 5.74 7.09 7.74
C ASN A 105 4.26 7.49 7.77
N ARG A 106 3.34 6.64 7.30
CA ARG A 106 1.93 7.01 7.12
C ARG A 106 0.98 5.92 7.53
N LEU A 107 -0.15 6.34 8.09
CA LEU A 107 -1.32 5.51 8.33
C LEU A 107 -2.51 6.16 7.65
N VAL A 108 -3.22 5.40 6.83
CA VAL A 108 -4.47 5.82 6.20
C VAL A 108 -5.58 4.93 6.71
N ILE A 109 -6.58 5.55 7.34
CA ILE A 109 -7.78 4.88 7.82
C ILE A 109 -8.92 5.27 6.90
N VAL A 110 -9.55 4.28 6.26
CA VAL A 110 -10.80 4.49 5.51
C VAL A 110 -11.95 4.28 6.48
N ASP A 111 -12.78 5.30 6.63
CA ASP A 111 -13.98 5.20 7.47
C ASP A 111 -15.17 4.59 6.71
N SER A 112 -16.25 4.30 7.44
CA SER A 112 -17.49 3.74 6.87
C SER A 112 -18.23 4.68 5.90
N LEU A 113 -17.79 5.93 5.76
CA LEU A 113 -18.30 6.91 4.80
C LEU A 113 -17.31 7.13 3.64
N PHE A 114 -16.33 6.25 3.49
CA PHE A 114 -15.26 6.29 2.48
C PHE A 114 -14.35 7.52 2.57
N LYS A 115 -14.28 8.18 3.73
CA LYS A 115 -13.29 9.23 3.96
C LYS A 115 -11.97 8.62 4.38
N LEU A 116 -10.88 9.14 3.82
CA LEU A 116 -9.53 8.69 4.13
C LEU A 116 -8.93 9.64 5.15
N HIS A 117 -8.77 9.18 6.38
CA HIS A 117 -8.10 9.91 7.45
C HIS A 117 -6.61 9.60 7.39
N VAL A 118 -5.81 10.61 7.04
CA VAL A 118 -4.36 10.49 6.87
C VAL A 118 -3.66 10.91 8.15
N PHE A 119 -2.79 10.04 8.63
CA PHE A 119 -1.92 10.29 9.78
C PHE A 119 -0.46 10.16 9.37
N VAL A 120 0.38 11.01 9.96
CA VAL A 120 1.83 10.92 9.87
C VAL A 120 2.33 10.17 11.09
N ILE A 121 3.10 9.12 10.85
CA ILE A 121 3.79 8.34 11.88
C ILE A 121 5.18 8.94 12.06
N LYS A 122 5.52 9.27 13.30
CA LYS A 122 6.87 9.64 13.72
C LYS A 122 7.31 8.70 14.83
N THR A 123 8.59 8.70 15.15
CA THR A 123 9.10 7.99 16.32
C THR A 123 8.29 8.39 17.56
N ASN A 124 7.61 7.43 18.18
CA ASN A 124 6.77 7.58 19.37
C ASN A 124 5.51 8.45 19.24
N SER A 125 5.16 8.99 18.08
CA SER A 125 3.95 9.79 17.93
C SER A 125 3.22 9.50 16.63
N ILE A 126 1.92 9.77 16.65
CA ILE A 126 1.07 9.72 15.47
C ILE A 126 0.23 10.99 15.42
N GLU A 127 0.38 11.74 14.33
CA GLU A 127 -0.24 13.04 14.13
C GLU A 127 -1.31 12.94 13.06
N PHE A 128 -2.48 13.49 13.34
CA PHE A 128 -3.52 13.61 12.32
C PHE A 128 -3.09 14.71 11.34
N LYS A 129 -3.25 14.47 10.04
CA LYS A 129 -2.81 15.38 9.00
C LYS A 129 -3.97 15.97 8.22
N GLU A 130 -4.77 15.12 7.57
CA GLU A 130 -5.85 15.56 6.68
C GLU A 130 -6.92 14.48 6.50
N ILE A 131 -8.10 14.90 6.02
CA ILE A 131 -9.15 14.01 5.52
C ILE A 131 -9.32 14.23 4.02
N ILE A 132 -9.11 13.17 3.23
CA ILE A 132 -9.46 13.15 1.81
C ILE A 132 -10.89 12.62 1.70
N ASN A 133 -11.81 13.47 1.23
CA ASN A 133 -13.22 13.11 1.09
C ASN A 133 -13.46 12.40 -0.24
N LYS A 134 -14.17 11.27 -0.17
CA LYS A 134 -14.65 10.51 -1.32
C LYS A 134 -16.14 10.24 -1.16
N ASN A 135 -16.82 10.11 -2.29
CA ASN A 135 -18.28 9.94 -2.31
C ASN A 135 -18.70 8.47 -2.35
N ASN A 136 -17.75 7.56 -2.56
CA ASN A 136 -17.99 6.15 -2.71
C ASN A 136 -16.73 5.35 -2.36
N GLU A 137 -16.84 4.03 -2.44
CA GLU A 137 -15.74 3.09 -2.29
C GLU A 137 -14.50 3.52 -3.07
N VAL A 138 -13.35 3.31 -2.44
CA VAL A 138 -12.05 3.50 -3.05
C VAL A 138 -11.20 2.26 -2.88
N LYS A 139 -10.38 1.95 -3.87
CA LYS A 139 -9.27 1.01 -3.70
C LYS A 139 -8.00 1.79 -3.41
N LEU A 140 -7.24 1.40 -2.39
CA LEU A 140 -6.02 2.09 -2.00
C LEU A 140 -4.76 1.27 -2.26
N SER A 141 -3.68 1.96 -2.56
CA SER A 141 -2.33 1.41 -2.59
C SER A 141 -1.34 2.46 -2.11
N LEU A 142 -0.57 2.12 -1.08
CA LEU A 142 0.40 3.04 -0.47
C LEU A 142 1.83 2.66 -0.83
N ASN A 143 2.68 3.68 -1.00
CA ASN A 143 4.11 3.48 -1.13
C ASN A 143 4.87 4.71 -0.63
N ARG A 144 5.62 4.54 0.47
CA ARG A 144 6.29 5.64 1.18
C ARG A 144 5.29 6.76 1.51
N ASP A 145 5.48 7.93 0.93
CA ASP A 145 4.63 9.10 1.12
C ASP A 145 3.54 9.28 0.05
N VAL A 146 3.51 8.37 -0.93
CA VAL A 146 2.55 8.42 -2.03
C VAL A 146 1.34 7.58 -1.68
N ILE A 147 0.17 8.22 -1.68
CA ILE A 147 -1.14 7.57 -1.56
C ILE A 147 -1.71 7.51 -2.98
N VAL A 148 -1.99 6.31 -3.46
CA VAL A 148 -2.69 6.12 -4.73
C VAL A 148 -4.04 5.52 -4.45
N LEU A 149 -5.09 6.14 -4.99
CA LEU A 149 -6.44 5.65 -4.87
C LEU A 149 -7.08 5.48 -6.23
N PHE A 150 -7.95 4.49 -6.34
CA PHE A 150 -8.92 4.39 -7.41
C PHE A 150 -10.29 4.74 -6.87
N ASP A 151 -10.89 5.80 -7.40
CA ASP A 151 -12.25 6.24 -7.09
C ASP A 151 -13.24 5.50 -8.00
N TYR A 152 -14.06 4.61 -7.44
CA TYR A 152 -15.00 3.81 -8.22
C TYR A 152 -16.15 4.63 -8.79
N MET A 153 -16.54 5.73 -8.14
CA MET A 153 -17.61 6.61 -8.64
C MET A 153 -17.12 7.42 -9.84
N GLU A 154 -15.94 8.02 -9.71
CA GLU A 154 -15.37 8.88 -10.75
C GLU A 154 -14.61 8.09 -11.83
N SER A 155 -14.35 6.79 -11.61
CA SER A 155 -13.53 5.94 -12.49
C SER A 155 -12.17 6.56 -12.79
N ASN A 156 -11.51 7.04 -11.75
CA ASN A 156 -10.22 7.72 -11.86
C ASN A 156 -9.21 7.19 -10.84
N ILE A 157 -7.96 7.07 -11.29
CA ILE A 157 -6.78 6.87 -10.46
C ILE A 157 -6.30 8.25 -10.04
N GLU A 158 -6.02 8.44 -8.76
CA GLU A 158 -5.54 9.70 -8.21
C GLU A 158 -4.28 9.45 -7.40
N PHE A 159 -3.22 10.21 -7.70
CA PHE A 159 -1.95 10.18 -6.99
C PHE A 159 -1.86 11.37 -6.06
N TYR A 160 -1.70 11.09 -4.78
CA TYR A 160 -1.48 12.08 -3.75
C TYR A 160 -0.04 11.94 -3.24
N ASP A 161 0.67 13.05 -3.24
CA ASP A 161 1.99 13.17 -2.63
C ASP A 161 1.93 14.30 -1.63
N ASN A 162 2.24 14.00 -0.37
CA ASN A 162 2.04 14.92 0.76
C ASN A 162 0.62 15.53 0.75
N GLU A 163 -0.38 14.65 0.66
CA GLU A 163 -1.82 14.99 0.69
C GLU A 163 -2.31 15.84 -0.49
N VAL A 164 -1.43 16.28 -1.38
CA VAL A 164 -1.81 17.04 -2.57
C VAL A 164 -2.01 16.08 -3.73
N CYS A 165 -3.19 16.12 -4.35
CA CYS A 165 -3.45 15.40 -5.59
C CYS A 165 -2.56 15.96 -6.70
N ARG A 166 -1.54 15.20 -7.10
CA ARG A 166 -0.57 15.56 -8.14
C ARG A 166 -1.10 15.26 -9.54
N SER A 167 -1.80 14.15 -9.67
CA SER A 167 -2.27 13.69 -10.97
C SER A 167 -3.51 12.82 -10.85
N LYS A 168 -4.32 12.86 -11.90
CA LYS A 168 -5.58 12.14 -12.01
C LYS A 168 -5.70 11.56 -13.42
N PHE A 169 -6.05 10.28 -13.51
CA PHE A 169 -6.16 9.57 -14.78
C PHE A 169 -7.40 8.72 -14.82
N THR A 170 -8.13 8.78 -15.93
CA THR A 170 -9.29 7.91 -16.12
C THR A 170 -8.88 6.47 -16.33
N PHE A 171 -9.51 5.60 -15.55
CA PHE A 171 -9.33 4.15 -15.61
C PHE A 171 -10.66 3.49 -15.31
N LYS A 172 -11.08 2.53 -16.14
CA LYS A 172 -12.36 1.84 -15.93
C LYS A 172 -12.12 0.50 -15.27
N ASN A 173 -12.99 0.14 -14.32
CA ASN A 173 -13.04 -1.18 -13.70
C ASN A 173 -11.68 -1.63 -13.13
N CYS A 174 -11.07 -0.82 -12.25
CA CYS A 174 -9.83 -1.22 -11.58
C CYS A 174 -10.04 -2.53 -10.82
N SER A 175 -9.39 -3.60 -11.25
CA SER A 175 -9.37 -4.86 -10.51
C SER A 175 -8.33 -4.78 -9.41
N ASP A 176 -7.14 -4.25 -9.71
CA ASP A 176 -6.08 -4.16 -8.71
C ASP A 176 -4.99 -3.13 -9.04
N MET A 177 -4.21 -2.82 -8.00
CA MET A 177 -3.09 -1.88 -8.04
C MET A 177 -1.86 -2.49 -7.37
N LYS A 178 -0.78 -2.68 -8.13
CA LYS A 178 0.41 -3.39 -7.66
C LYS A 178 1.67 -2.56 -7.86
N TRP A 179 2.36 -2.26 -6.77
CA TRP A 179 3.69 -1.65 -6.83
C TRP A 179 4.74 -2.65 -7.31
N SER A 180 5.65 -2.17 -8.14
CA SER A 180 6.88 -2.88 -8.51
C SER A 180 7.74 -3.20 -7.29
N CYS A 181 8.56 -4.25 -7.38
CA CYS A 181 9.40 -4.70 -6.28
C CYS A 181 10.38 -3.61 -5.79
N ASN A 182 10.88 -2.75 -6.69
CA ASN A 182 11.74 -1.61 -6.33
C ASN A 182 10.96 -0.37 -5.88
N LYS A 183 9.63 -0.43 -5.84
CA LYS A 183 8.72 0.64 -5.41
C LYS A 183 8.84 1.93 -6.22
N LEU A 184 9.28 1.86 -7.48
CA LEU A 184 9.39 3.04 -8.37
C LEU A 184 8.23 3.18 -9.35
N TYR A 185 7.51 2.09 -9.59
CA TYR A 185 6.39 2.02 -10.54
C TYR A 185 5.16 1.39 -9.91
N LEU A 186 3.99 1.90 -10.27
CA LEU A 186 2.70 1.31 -9.95
C LEU A 186 2.05 0.82 -11.24
N ALA A 187 1.54 -0.42 -11.22
CA ALA A 187 0.65 -0.93 -12.25
C ALA A 187 -0.79 -0.87 -11.73
N VAL A 188 -1.68 -0.34 -12.56
CA VAL A 188 -3.12 -0.38 -12.36
C VAL A 188 -3.74 -1.14 -13.53
N TYR A 189 -4.52 -2.17 -13.23
CA TYR A 189 -5.05 -3.05 -14.26
C TYR A 189 -6.47 -3.52 -13.97
N SER A 190 -7.16 -3.88 -15.04
CA SER A 190 -8.45 -4.55 -15.02
C SER A 190 -8.32 -5.97 -15.56
N TYR A 191 -9.00 -6.93 -14.94
CA TYR A 191 -9.18 -8.28 -15.43
C TYR A 191 -10.66 -8.54 -15.75
N GLU A 192 -10.92 -9.65 -16.44
CA GLU A 192 -12.25 -10.29 -16.57
C GLU A 192 -13.36 -9.45 -17.20
N THR A 193 -13.02 -8.32 -17.83
CA THR A 193 -13.97 -7.51 -18.61
C THR A 193 -13.53 -7.37 -20.07
N ALA A 194 -14.48 -7.17 -20.98
CA ALA A 194 -14.15 -6.86 -22.37
C ALA A 194 -13.40 -5.51 -22.43
N GLY A 195 -12.17 -5.52 -22.95
CA GLY A 195 -11.31 -4.33 -22.99
C GLY A 195 -10.46 -4.14 -21.73
N ASN A 196 -9.74 -5.18 -21.30
CA ASN A 196 -8.80 -5.09 -20.17
C ASN A 196 -7.72 -4.05 -20.48
N ASN A 197 -7.37 -3.24 -19.48
CA ASN A 197 -6.39 -2.18 -19.63
C ASN A 197 -5.32 -2.33 -18.56
N LEU A 198 -4.08 -2.04 -18.92
CA LEU A 198 -2.95 -1.89 -18.02
C LEU A 198 -2.40 -0.49 -18.20
N GLN A 199 -2.38 0.27 -17.11
CA GLN A 199 -1.68 1.54 -17.03
C GLN A 199 -0.55 1.42 -16.01
N ILE A 200 0.64 1.88 -16.36
CA ILE A 200 1.79 1.90 -15.46
C ILE A 200 2.20 3.36 -15.27
N PHE A 201 2.42 3.72 -14.01
CA PHE A 201 2.83 5.03 -13.57
C PHE A 201 4.18 4.94 -12.88
N ASN A 202 4.97 6.01 -12.95
CA ASN A 202 6.11 6.17 -12.04
C ASN A 202 5.66 6.69 -10.67
N LEU A 203 6.60 6.76 -9.71
CA LEU A 203 6.34 7.22 -8.34
C LEU A 203 5.74 8.65 -8.27
N ASN A 204 6.03 9.49 -9.27
CA ASN A 204 5.52 10.86 -9.33
C ASN A 204 4.10 10.94 -9.92
N GLY A 205 3.48 9.81 -10.24
CA GLY A 205 2.16 9.74 -10.88
C GLY A 205 2.17 10.03 -12.39
N LYS A 206 3.34 10.08 -13.05
CA LYS A 206 3.38 10.22 -14.52
C LYS A 206 3.05 8.86 -15.16
N LEU A 207 2.07 8.85 -16.06
CA LEU A 207 1.76 7.70 -16.90
C LEU A 207 2.97 7.40 -17.82
N ILE A 208 3.55 6.22 -17.70
CA ILE A 208 4.70 5.79 -18.51
C ILE A 208 4.34 4.74 -19.56
N PHE A 209 3.25 3.99 -19.34
CA PHE A 209 2.83 2.94 -20.25
C PHE A 209 1.32 2.73 -20.14
N LYS A 210 0.68 2.51 -21.30
CA LYS A 210 -0.73 2.13 -21.38
C LYS A 210 -0.91 1.11 -22.50
N LYS A 211 -1.61 0.03 -22.21
CA LYS A 211 -1.96 -0.98 -23.22
C LYS A 211 -3.28 -1.65 -22.88
N ASN A 212 -4.11 -1.77 -23.91
CA ASN A 212 -5.30 -2.60 -23.85
C ASN A 212 -4.94 -4.03 -24.26
N PHE A 213 -5.54 -5.00 -23.57
CA PHE A 213 -5.38 -6.43 -23.81
C PHE A 213 -6.76 -7.05 -24.02
N ASP A 214 -6.85 -7.96 -24.99
CA ASP A 214 -8.10 -8.66 -25.26
C ASP A 214 -8.48 -9.56 -24.07
N ASN A 215 -7.49 -10.21 -23.44
CA ASN A 215 -7.68 -11.05 -22.26
C ASN A 215 -6.47 -10.97 -21.32
N LEU A 216 -6.51 -10.02 -20.38
CA LEU A 216 -5.52 -9.96 -19.30
C LEU A 216 -6.06 -10.81 -18.13
N ARG A 217 -5.34 -11.87 -17.77
CA ARG A 217 -5.72 -12.78 -16.66
C ARG A 217 -4.95 -12.51 -15.38
N SER A 218 -3.69 -12.13 -15.51
CA SER A 218 -2.82 -11.85 -14.39
C SER A 218 -1.74 -10.83 -14.79
N PHE A 219 -1.17 -10.20 -13.79
CA PHE A 219 -0.09 -9.24 -13.92
C PHE A 219 0.86 -9.42 -12.75
N GLU A 220 2.13 -9.60 -13.06
CA GLU A 220 3.19 -9.68 -12.08
C GLU A 220 4.39 -8.85 -12.51
N TRP A 221 4.93 -8.12 -11.54
CA TRP A 221 6.22 -7.49 -11.70
C TRP A 221 7.30 -8.57 -11.67
N ARG A 222 8.27 -8.46 -12.58
CA ARG A 222 9.49 -9.27 -12.46
C ARG A 222 10.20 -8.92 -11.15
N ASN A 223 10.74 -9.94 -10.49
CA ASN A 223 11.52 -9.76 -9.28
C ASN A 223 12.69 -8.80 -9.51
N TYR A 224 12.87 -7.89 -8.57
CA TYR A 224 13.99 -6.95 -8.55
C TYR A 224 15.06 -7.47 -7.58
N LYS A 225 16.27 -7.72 -8.10
CA LYS A 225 17.40 -8.06 -7.25
C LYS A 225 17.94 -6.78 -6.61
N VAL A 226 17.88 -6.70 -5.28
CA VAL A 226 18.47 -5.57 -4.55
C VAL A 226 19.97 -5.60 -4.77
N ILE A 227 20.50 -4.49 -5.29
CA ILE A 227 21.94 -4.28 -5.45
C ILE A 227 22.48 -3.80 -4.09
N ASP A 228 23.53 -4.47 -3.62
CA ASP A 228 24.23 -4.10 -2.39
C ASP A 228 24.82 -2.68 -2.48
N SER A 229 25.06 -2.05 -1.33
CA SER A 229 25.52 -0.65 -1.28
C SER A 229 26.84 -0.45 -2.01
N VAL A 230 27.79 -1.38 -1.89
CA VAL A 230 29.12 -1.26 -2.51
C VAL A 230 29.00 -1.27 -4.03
N THR A 231 28.25 -2.24 -4.59
CA THR A 231 28.00 -2.32 -6.03
C THR A 231 27.21 -1.10 -6.52
N ARG A 232 26.23 -0.63 -5.74
CA ARG A 232 25.45 0.58 -6.07
C ARG A 232 26.34 1.81 -6.15
N ASP A 233 27.20 2.02 -5.17
CA ASP A 233 28.11 3.17 -5.11
C ASP A 233 29.13 3.12 -6.26
N LEU A 234 29.62 1.92 -6.61
CA LEU A 234 30.47 1.72 -7.79
C LEU A 234 29.72 2.06 -9.09
N ILE A 235 28.48 1.62 -9.25
CA ILE A 235 27.65 1.96 -10.43
C ILE A 235 27.43 3.47 -10.51
N ILE A 236 27.07 4.13 -9.41
CA ILE A 236 26.83 5.58 -9.38
C ILE A 236 28.13 6.32 -9.71
N LYS A 237 29.25 5.94 -9.10
CA LYS A 237 30.55 6.57 -9.34
C LYS A 237 31.01 6.41 -10.78
N ASN A 238 30.83 5.22 -11.36
CA ASN A 238 31.28 4.93 -12.73
C ASN A 238 30.36 5.52 -13.81
N ASN A 239 29.11 5.86 -13.46
CA ASN A 239 28.13 6.42 -14.40
C ASN A 239 27.72 7.85 -14.03
N SER A 240 28.44 8.53 -13.14
CA SER A 240 28.05 9.83 -12.60
C SER A 240 27.83 10.88 -13.70
N GLU A 241 28.72 10.94 -14.70
CA GLU A 241 28.61 11.84 -15.85
C GLU A 241 27.44 11.48 -16.79
N SER A 242 27.16 10.19 -16.96
CA SER A 242 26.03 9.73 -17.79
C SER A 242 24.69 9.98 -17.08
N ILE A 243 24.64 9.79 -15.76
CA ILE A 243 23.48 10.05 -14.92
C ILE A 243 23.20 11.56 -14.88
N SER A 244 24.22 12.41 -14.71
CA SER A 244 24.03 13.86 -14.71
C SER A 244 23.52 14.37 -16.06
N LYS A 245 24.02 13.83 -17.17
CA LYS A 245 23.48 14.13 -18.52
C LYS A 245 22.04 13.69 -18.69
N LEU A 246 21.67 12.49 -18.22
CA LEU A 246 20.28 12.00 -18.26
C LEU A 246 19.32 12.84 -17.41
N ILE A 247 19.79 13.40 -16.29
CA ILE A 247 19.00 14.30 -15.44
C ILE A 247 18.85 15.69 -16.10
N GLU A 248 19.88 16.17 -16.79
CA GLU A 248 19.81 17.42 -17.57
C GLU A 248 18.93 17.28 -18.84
N ASP A 249 18.93 16.10 -19.45
CA ASP A 249 18.10 15.73 -20.63
C ASP A 249 16.66 15.31 -20.24
N ASP A 250 16.28 15.36 -18.97
CA ASP A 250 14.87 15.21 -18.52
C ASP A 250 14.05 16.50 -18.77
N LYS A 251 14.68 17.53 -19.37
CA LYS A 251 13.95 18.45 -20.24
C LYS A 251 13.43 17.62 -21.40
N GLU A 252 12.10 17.44 -21.49
CA GLU A 252 11.43 16.81 -22.63
C GLU A 252 12.29 16.94 -23.87
N ILE A 253 12.86 15.82 -24.36
CA ILE A 253 13.49 15.82 -25.66
C ILE A 253 12.36 16.22 -26.60
N LEU A 254 12.32 17.52 -26.91
CA LEU A 254 11.59 18.13 -28.00
C LEU A 254 12.26 17.58 -29.26
N VAL A 255 12.10 16.28 -29.51
CA VAL A 255 12.19 15.81 -30.88
C VAL A 255 11.09 16.57 -31.55
N ASP A 256 11.46 17.53 -32.38
CA ASP A 256 10.50 18.38 -33.06
C ASP A 256 9.54 17.46 -33.79
N LYS A 257 8.33 17.35 -33.24
CA LYS A 257 7.31 16.42 -33.72
C LYS A 257 6.99 16.74 -35.18
N SER A 258 7.19 17.99 -35.59
CA SER A 258 7.04 18.42 -36.98
C SER A 258 8.14 17.87 -37.89
N GLU A 259 9.38 17.76 -37.42
CA GLU A 259 10.52 17.15 -38.13
C GLU A 259 10.29 15.64 -38.33
N LEU A 260 9.88 14.92 -37.28
CA LEU A 260 9.55 13.49 -37.37
C LEU A 260 8.36 13.22 -38.31
N ILE A 261 7.30 14.04 -38.25
CA ILE A 261 6.15 13.93 -39.15
C ILE A 261 6.56 14.22 -40.60
N LYS A 262 7.44 15.21 -40.81
CA LYS A 262 7.98 15.53 -42.14
C LYS A 262 8.80 14.38 -42.71
N GLN A 263 9.72 13.82 -41.93
CA GLN A 263 10.53 12.66 -42.34
C GLN A 263 9.67 11.44 -42.68
N TRP A 264 8.63 11.17 -41.90
CA TRP A 264 7.68 10.08 -42.17
C TRP A 264 6.86 10.33 -43.44
N ARG A 265 6.38 11.56 -43.65
CA ARG A 265 5.67 11.95 -44.85
C ARG A 265 6.55 11.79 -46.09
N ASP A 266 7.79 12.26 -46.03
CA ASP A 266 8.74 12.20 -47.15
C ASP A 266 9.08 10.74 -47.49
N TYR A 267 9.28 9.89 -46.47
CA TYR A 267 9.46 8.45 -46.65
C TYR A 267 8.24 7.75 -47.27
N LEU A 268 7.01 8.12 -46.88
CA LEU A 268 5.81 7.55 -47.51
C LEU A 268 5.65 7.96 -48.98
N LEU A 269 6.18 9.13 -49.36
CA LEU A 269 6.19 9.61 -50.74
C LEU A 269 7.22 8.87 -51.60
N THR A 270 8.34 8.42 -51.03
CA THR A 270 9.35 7.63 -51.76
C THR A 270 8.92 6.19 -52.01
N ILE A 271 7.94 5.66 -51.26
CA ILE A 271 7.37 4.31 -51.48
C ILE A 271 6.30 4.30 -52.59
N LYS A 272 5.82 5.48 -53.03
CA LYS A 272 4.77 5.60 -54.06
C LYS A 272 5.27 5.87 -55.49
N GLN A 273 6.54 5.61 -55.79
CA GLN A 273 7.09 5.55 -57.15
C GLN A 273 7.45 4.12 -57.51
#